data_AF-A0A1A6FI97-F1
#
_entry.id   AF-A0A1A6FI97-F1
#
_cell.length_a   1.000
_cell.length_b   1.000
_cell.length_c   1.000
_cell.angle_alpha   90.00
_cell.angle_beta   90.00
_cell.angle_gamma   90.00
#
_symmetry.space_group_name_H-M   'P 1'
#
loop_
_entity.id
_entity.type
_entity.pdbx_description
1 polymer ?
#
loop_
_entity_poly.entity_id
_entity_poly.type
_entity_poly.pdbx_seq_one_letter_code
_entity_poly.pdbx_strand_id
1 'polypeptide(L)'
;MGPDDRSFLEQMATTLDASIRELESDAEHLSADIGEERVAELRAFFRRELEPIDLEEIRGTLDFDDRRLLSLWVRLERNRARRVAAGRKTMALDAGREDIDVSAYDKSKKT
;
A
#
# COMPACT_ATOMS: atom_id res chain seq x y z
N MET A 1 -4.80 15.10 23.34
CA MET A 1 -3.69 15.35 22.37
C MET A 1 -3.86 16.77 21.85
N GLY A 2 -2.77 17.50 21.54
CA GLY A 2 -2.82 18.95 21.29
C GLY A 2 -3.02 19.35 19.81
N PRO A 3 -3.16 20.64 19.50
CA PRO A 3 -3.24 21.18 18.12
C PRO A 3 -2.09 20.73 17.21
N ASP A 4 -0.92 20.47 17.79
CA ASP A 4 0.28 20.00 17.09
C ASP A 4 0.12 18.57 16.54
N ASP A 5 -0.60 17.70 17.24
CA ASP A 5 -0.85 16.32 16.80
C ASP A 5 -1.74 16.28 15.55
N ARG A 6 -2.67 17.23 15.44
CA ARG A 6 -3.52 17.40 14.26
C ARG A 6 -2.71 17.87 13.06
N SER A 7 -1.96 18.96 13.21
CA SER A 7 -1.11 19.50 12.13
C SER A 7 -0.12 18.45 11.63
N PHE A 8 0.44 17.66 12.54
CA PHE A 8 1.32 16.55 12.20
C PHE A 8 0.61 15.47 11.35
N LEU A 9 -0.61 15.06 11.73
CA LEU A 9 -1.38 14.06 10.96
C LEU A 9 -1.79 14.58 9.58
N GLU A 10 -2.15 15.85 9.45
CA GLU A 10 -2.50 16.48 8.17
C GLU A 10 -1.28 16.58 7.23
N GLN A 11 -0.11 16.95 7.76
CA GLN A 11 1.14 16.94 7.01
C GLN A 11 1.53 15.52 6.58
N MET A 12 1.39 14.54 7.48
CA MET A 12 1.60 13.14 7.13
C MET A 12 0.68 12.66 6.01
N ALA A 13 -0.61 13.00 6.07
CA ALA A 13 -1.57 12.65 5.03
C ALA A 13 -1.17 13.24 3.68
N THR A 14 -0.73 14.51 3.66
CA THR A 14 -0.26 15.19 2.45
C THR A 14 0.98 14.51 1.86
N THR A 15 1.96 14.17 2.69
CA THR A 15 3.17 13.46 2.25
C THR A 15 2.83 12.07 1.70
N LEU A 16 1.92 11.35 2.35
CA LEU A 16 1.46 10.05 1.87
C LEU A 16 0.73 10.18 0.52
N ASP A 17 -0.09 11.20 0.33
CA ASP A 17 -0.79 11.43 -0.94
C ASP A 17 0.21 11.74 -2.07
N ALA A 18 1.27 12.50 -1.80
CA ALA A 18 2.35 12.72 -2.77
C ALA A 18 3.08 11.41 -3.11
N SER A 19 3.48 10.63 -2.11
CA SER A 19 4.16 9.34 -2.33
C SER A 19 3.27 8.33 -3.06
N ILE A 20 1.95 8.33 -2.84
CA ILE A 20 1.02 7.47 -3.56
C ILE A 20 1.00 7.84 -5.04
N ARG A 21 0.91 9.13 -5.38
CA ARG A 21 0.91 9.59 -6.78
C ARG A 21 2.20 9.22 -7.52
N GLU A 22 3.35 9.40 -6.88
CA GLU A 22 4.64 9.00 -7.46
C GLU A 22 4.69 7.49 -7.74
N LEU A 23 4.26 6.68 -6.77
CA LEU A 23 4.20 5.23 -6.94
C LEU A 23 3.19 4.78 -8.00
N GLU A 24 2.06 5.46 -8.13
CA GLU A 24 1.07 5.22 -9.18
C GLU A 24 1.66 5.51 -10.56
N SER A 25 2.31 6.66 -10.72
CA SER A 25 2.99 7.02 -11.97
C SER A 25 4.09 6.01 -12.33
N ASP A 26 4.92 5.62 -11.37
CA ASP A 26 5.98 4.62 -11.59
C ASP A 26 5.40 3.26 -11.99
N ALA A 27 4.31 2.83 -11.34
CA ALA A 27 3.65 1.57 -11.64
C ALA A 27 2.98 1.59 -13.01
N GLU A 28 2.38 2.72 -13.41
CA GLU A 28 1.78 2.92 -14.73
C GLU A 28 2.83 2.85 -15.84
N HIS A 29 3.94 3.59 -15.70
CA HIS A 29 5.03 3.55 -16.67
C HIS A 29 5.61 2.13 -16.81
N LEU A 30 5.92 1.48 -15.68
CA LEU A 30 6.49 0.13 -15.71
C LEU A 30 5.49 -0.91 -16.25
N SER A 31 4.19 -0.73 -16.00
CA SER A 31 3.15 -1.59 -16.58
C SER A 31 3.08 -1.45 -18.11
N ALA A 32 3.27 -0.24 -18.63
CA ALA A 32 3.32 0.00 -20.07
C ALA A 32 4.55 -0.66 -20.71
N ASP A 33 5.70 -0.63 -20.04
CA ASP A 33 6.94 -1.26 -20.52
C ASP A 33 6.87 -2.79 -20.51
N ILE A 34 6.28 -3.38 -19.46
CA ILE A 34 6.13 -4.84 -19.29
C ILE A 34 5.08 -5.41 -20.25
N GLY A 35 4.04 -4.64 -20.57
CA GLY A 35 2.94 -5.06 -21.44
C GLY A 35 1.76 -5.70 -20.70
N GLU A 36 0.57 -5.56 -21.28
CA GLU A 36 -0.71 -5.82 -20.59
C GLU A 36 -0.90 -7.29 -20.16
N GLU A 37 -0.47 -8.25 -20.98
CA GLU A 37 -0.59 -9.69 -20.69
C GLU A 37 0.22 -10.07 -19.45
N ARG A 38 1.50 -9.72 -19.44
CA ARG A 38 2.39 -10.00 -18.30
C ARG A 38 1.93 -9.24 -17.05
N VAL A 39 1.45 -8.00 -17.18
CA VAL A 39 0.86 -7.25 -16.07
C VAL A 39 -0.38 -7.97 -15.49
N ALA A 40 -1.21 -8.59 -16.33
CA ALA A 40 -2.39 -9.33 -15.88
C ALA A 40 -1.98 -10.58 -15.07
N GLU A 41 -1.00 -11.34 -15.53
CA GLU A 41 -0.42 -12.48 -14.79
C GLU A 41 0.14 -12.05 -13.43
N LEU A 42 0.95 -10.98 -13.41
CA LEU A 42 1.52 -10.45 -12.18
C LEU A 42 0.44 -9.96 -11.21
N ARG A 43 -0.66 -9.38 -11.70
CA ARG A 43 -1.80 -8.98 -10.85
C ARG A 43 -2.47 -10.18 -10.21
N ALA A 44 -2.71 -11.26 -10.97
CA ALA A 44 -3.29 -12.49 -10.45
C ALA A 44 -2.35 -13.13 -9.41
N PHE A 45 -1.05 -13.17 -9.70
CA PHE A 45 -0.02 -13.62 -8.76
C PHE A 45 -0.02 -12.78 -7.48
N PHE A 46 -0.04 -11.45 -7.60
CA PHE A 46 -0.04 -10.52 -6.48
C PHE A 46 -1.25 -10.71 -5.55
N ARG A 47 -2.44 -10.91 -6.14
CA ARG A 47 -3.69 -11.15 -5.40
C ARG A 47 -3.87 -12.58 -4.90
N ARG A 48 -2.94 -13.49 -5.24
CA ARG A 48 -3.04 -14.92 -4.95
C ARG A 48 -4.30 -15.56 -5.55
N GLU A 49 -4.67 -15.12 -6.75
CA GLU A 49 -5.84 -15.58 -7.50
C GLU A 49 -5.50 -16.77 -8.43
N LEU A 50 -4.32 -17.37 -8.27
CA LEU A 50 -3.81 -18.47 -9.09
C LEU A 50 -3.75 -19.79 -8.29
N GLU A 51 -3.80 -20.91 -8.99
CA GLU A 51 -3.57 -22.21 -8.35
C GLU A 51 -2.12 -22.32 -7.85
N PRO A 52 -1.85 -23.16 -6.83
CA PRO A 52 -0.50 -23.30 -6.27
C PRO A 52 0.58 -23.63 -7.31
N ILE A 53 0.24 -24.43 -8.32
CA ILE A 53 1.16 -24.81 -9.40
C ILE A 53 1.54 -23.60 -10.27
N ASP A 54 0.56 -22.78 -10.64
CA ASP A 54 0.75 -21.57 -11.44
C ASP A 54 1.55 -20.51 -10.67
N LEU A 55 1.39 -20.44 -9.34
CA LEU A 55 2.19 -19.55 -8.49
C LEU A 55 3.68 -19.90 -8.49
N GLU A 56 4.02 -21.18 -8.49
CA GLU A 56 5.42 -21.64 -8.54
C GLU A 56 6.05 -21.36 -9.90
N GLU A 57 5.29 -21.58 -10.99
CA GLU A 57 5.72 -21.27 -12.35
C GLU A 57 6.01 -19.77 -12.54
N ILE A 58 5.09 -18.90 -12.14
CA ILE A 58 5.31 -17.45 -12.21
C ILE A 58 6.52 -17.05 -11.37
N ARG A 59 6.65 -17.57 -10.14
CA ARG A 59 7.78 -17.24 -9.26
C ARG A 59 9.13 -17.59 -9.91
N GLY A 60 9.19 -18.67 -10.69
CA GLY A 60 10.38 -19.09 -11.44
C GLY A 60 10.72 -18.20 -12.63
N THR A 61 9.73 -17.51 -13.21
CA THR A 61 9.90 -16.68 -14.42
C THR A 61 10.05 -15.19 -14.15
N LEU A 62 9.92 -14.73 -12.90
CA LEU A 62 10.05 -13.31 -12.57
C LEU A 62 11.41 -12.75 -13.01
N ASP A 63 11.39 -11.66 -13.76
CA ASP A 63 12.58 -10.89 -14.10
C ASP A 63 12.75 -9.66 -13.17
N PHE A 64 13.62 -8.73 -13.53
CA PHE A 64 13.87 -7.54 -12.71
C PHE A 64 12.66 -6.60 -12.68
N ASP A 65 12.04 -6.36 -13.84
CA ASP A 65 10.93 -5.42 -13.99
C ASP A 65 9.66 -5.97 -13.35
N ASP A 66 9.40 -7.28 -13.49
CA ASP A 66 8.33 -7.97 -12.78
C ASP A 66 8.43 -7.77 -11.26
N ARG A 67 9.61 -8.02 -10.68
CA ARG A 67 9.86 -7.86 -9.24
C ARG A 67 9.71 -6.40 -8.81
N ARG A 68 10.15 -5.48 -9.66
CA ARG A 68 10.03 -4.04 -9.41
C ARG A 68 8.56 -3.63 -9.39
N LEU A 69 7.75 -4.07 -10.35
CA LEU A 69 6.32 -3.79 -10.40
C LEU A 69 5.58 -4.35 -9.18
N LEU A 70 5.84 -5.61 -8.82
CA LEU A 70 5.29 -6.21 -7.60
C LEU A 70 5.67 -5.41 -6.34
N SER A 71 6.91 -4.95 -6.25
CA SER A 71 7.37 -4.10 -5.14
C SER A 71 6.63 -2.75 -5.08
N LEU A 72 6.38 -2.12 -6.24
CA LEU A 72 5.58 -0.89 -6.32
C LEU A 72 4.15 -1.12 -5.82
N TRP A 73 3.50 -2.23 -6.23
CA TRP A 73 2.16 -2.57 -5.73
C TRP A 73 2.13 -2.83 -4.22
N VAL A 74 3.12 -3.53 -3.67
CA VAL A 74 3.25 -3.69 -2.20
C VAL A 74 3.38 -2.33 -1.51
N ARG A 75 4.18 -1.41 -2.06
CA ARG A 75 4.37 -0.06 -1.50
C ARG A 75 3.08 0.76 -1.61
N LEU A 76 2.33 0.63 -2.70
CA LEU A 76 1.03 1.30 -2.88
C LEU A 76 0.02 0.84 -1.83
N GLU A 77 -0.15 -0.47 -1.64
CA GLU A 77 -1.07 -1.00 -0.61
C GLU A 77 -0.70 -0.50 0.78
N ARG A 78 0.59 -0.51 1.12
CA ARG A 78 1.07 -0.02 2.42
C ARG A 78 0.83 1.47 2.63
N ASN A 79 1.09 2.30 1.62
CA ASN A 79 0.85 3.74 1.72
C ASN A 79 -0.64 4.08 1.79
N ARG A 80 -1.48 3.42 0.99
CA ARG A 80 -2.94 3.56 1.08
C ARG A 80 -3.47 3.15 2.46
N ALA A 81 -2.99 2.03 3.00
CA ALA A 81 -3.34 1.61 4.36
C ALA A 81 -2.94 2.64 5.43
N ARG A 82 -1.72 3.20 5.34
CA ARG A 82 -1.25 4.26 6.24
C ARG A 82 -2.08 5.54 6.11
N ARG A 83 -2.46 5.91 4.89
CA ARG A 83 -3.29 7.09 4.61
C ARG A 83 -4.69 6.96 5.21
N VAL A 84 -5.30 5.79 5.09
CA VAL A 84 -6.58 5.46 5.74
C VAL A 84 -6.44 5.52 7.26
N ALA A 85 -5.36 4.96 7.81
CA ALA A 85 -5.11 5.02 9.26
C ALA A 85 -4.94 6.46 9.76
N ALA A 86 -4.18 7.30 9.04
CA ALA A 86 -4.05 8.72 9.36
C ALA A 86 -5.40 9.45 9.33
N GLY A 87 -6.20 9.24 8.28
CA GLY A 87 -7.54 9.84 8.18
C GLY A 87 -8.48 9.40 9.31
N ARG A 88 -8.49 8.11 9.66
CA ARG A 88 -9.28 7.59 10.80
C ARG A 88 -8.86 8.22 12.12
N LYS A 89 -7.55 8.43 12.34
CA LYS A 89 -7.03 9.12 13.54
C LYS A 89 -7.50 10.57 13.59
N THR A 90 -7.42 11.31 12.49
CA THR A 90 -7.94 12.68 12.43
C THR A 90 -9.42 12.75 12.74
N MET A 91 -10.25 11.85 12.17
CA MET A 91 -11.69 11.80 12.47
C MET A 91 -11.99 11.48 13.94
N ALA A 92 -11.20 10.60 14.58
CA ALA A 92 -11.36 10.28 15.99
C ALA A 92 -11.04 11.49 16.90
N LEU A 93 -9.99 12.26 16.54
CA LEU A 93 -9.65 13.52 17.21
C LEU A 93 -10.78 14.55 17.07
N ASP A 94 -11.32 14.72 15.86
CA ASP A 94 -12.43 15.65 15.60
C ASP A 94 -13.71 15.28 16.39
N ALA A 95 -13.91 13.99 16.67
CA ALA A 95 -15.03 13.49 17.48
C ALA A 95 -14.81 13.60 19.00
N GLY A 96 -13.69 14.16 19.46
CA GLY A 96 -13.34 14.25 20.88
C GLY A 96 -13.05 12.91 21.56
N ARG A 97 -12.79 11.85 20.78
CA ARG A 97 -12.50 10.50 21.27
C ARG A 97 -11.00 10.29 21.45
N GLU A 98 -10.41 11.06 22.37
CA GLU A 98 -8.99 10.94 22.73
C GLU A 98 -8.66 9.63 23.49
N ASP A 99 -9.67 8.89 23.93
CA ASP A 99 -9.59 7.67 24.73
C ASP A 99 -9.32 6.39 23.92
N ILE A 100 -9.35 6.46 22.59
CA ILE A 100 -9.12 5.29 21.74
C ILE A 100 -7.61 5.09 21.50
N ASP A 101 -6.97 4.24 22.32
CA ASP A 101 -5.63 3.74 22.05
C ASP A 101 -5.66 2.73 20.89
N VAL A 102 -5.41 3.24 19.68
CA VAL A 102 -5.34 2.44 18.45
C VAL A 102 -3.95 1.81 18.21
N SER A 103 -2.99 1.94 19.15
CA SER A 103 -1.69 1.25 19.06
C SER A 103 -1.84 -0.29 19.06
N ALA A 104 -2.99 -0.79 19.50
CA ALA A 104 -3.36 -2.20 19.45
C ALA A 104 -3.45 -2.77 18.02
N TYR A 105 -3.60 -1.93 16.97
CA TYR A 105 -3.79 -2.45 15.61
C TYR A 105 -2.49 -3.03 14.99
N ASP A 106 -1.32 -2.64 15.50
CA ASP A 106 -0.02 -3.11 15.01
C ASP A 106 0.41 -4.47 15.60
N LYS A 107 -0.33 -4.98 16.60
CA LYS A 107 -0.02 -6.27 17.27
C LYS A 107 -0.67 -7.50 16.60
N SER A 108 -1.49 -7.33 15.56
CA SER A 108 -2.24 -8.44 14.94
C SER A 108 -1.48 -9.22 13.86
N LYS A 109 -0.21 -8.89 13.56
CA LYS A 109 0.63 -9.67 12.64
C LYS A 109 1.85 -10.26 13.33
N LYS A 110 1.61 -11.16 14.29
CA LYS A 110 2.52 -12.28 14.57
C LYS A 110 1.69 -13.55 14.61
N THR A 111 1.73 -14.30 13.53
CA THR A 111 1.39 -15.72 13.46
C THR A 111 2.43 -16.36 12.58
#